data_AF-A0AAD6Y1T6-F1
#
_entry.id   AF-A0AAD6Y1T6-F1
#
_cell.length_a   1.000
_cell.length_b   1.000
_cell.length_c   1.000
_cell.angle_alpha   90.00
_cell.angle_beta   90.00
_cell.angle_gamma   90.00
#
_symmetry.space_group_name_H-M   'P 1'
#
loop_
_entity.id
_entity.type
_entity.pdbx_description
1 polymer ?
#
loop_
_entity_poly.entity_id
_entity_poly.type
_entity_poly.pdbx_seq_one_letter_code
_entity_poly.pdbx_strand_id
1 'polypeptide(L)'
;MTVAEVAAYIARQQGIPDAQQRYIHSFRSSEGKRIFIGAHPPLLSRIHHLRTLDFDTSFKPVQGKLQIFEINGFLASHARGEYLAVPSSDSIRVKCLTVITVLHVWMDVHDRVTFEIVWSDVFGLILSLTGHPLRFKELHTGGKLLGINSDMEAAPLLAFADAIWKTMSNARRVQIGDPEFVLLYVLVVCKVHYNRGINDGLKHLPSGAGSESDLDASASEDDSEDAPNRTQTLTRRRLRGLRHFHSQQQIDGLEADILASGDHVLIEWWKQKKMHHWLLPGLIAFLYRINPDDWHLIPASTNIGEGQHRWNNIHTGTAMGIIESMQKYEQLDIEVEADLEQAAITGDLRNMQNNPVDRYAKRNSRNLATVEGAQRKCTKDQNSKTSGPEKATATETVQLLKAELDVAKSKLAQAKAEVNSNSSGRVRPPRPGRSSVSAQVQPAPAPLAPTALATPPTPPLSTSAVLAAAPVSAPVMAERDDAGDVPADTRRSARKRVRAGSSVASALPSTKRTKPPVDPLAGWLMKDPDTGEQLTGEAWVKRYPEEFAKRYPRDHRHYLEYIQFNNS
;
A
#
# COMPACT_ATOMS: atom_id res chain seq x y z
N MET A 1 17.87 12.33 -19.40
CA MET A 1 16.87 13.37 -19.08
C MET A 1 17.47 14.34 -18.07
N THR A 2 17.34 15.63 -18.32
CA THR A 2 17.89 16.73 -17.53
C THR A 2 16.84 17.28 -16.55
N VAL A 3 17.30 18.00 -15.52
CA VAL A 3 16.41 18.71 -14.58
C VAL A 3 15.58 19.78 -15.31
N ALA A 4 16.12 20.40 -16.36
CA ALA A 4 15.43 21.40 -17.16
C ALA A 4 14.23 20.83 -17.93
N GLU A 5 14.34 19.61 -18.49
CA GLU A 5 13.22 18.94 -19.17
C GLU A 5 12.08 18.64 -18.18
N VAL A 6 12.40 18.17 -16.97
CA VAL A 6 11.43 17.94 -15.89
C VAL A 6 10.71 19.24 -15.53
N ALA A 7 11.47 20.30 -15.26
CA ALA A 7 10.93 21.61 -14.91
C ALA A 7 10.03 22.18 -16.02
N ALA A 8 10.40 22.03 -17.28
CA ALA A 8 9.58 22.47 -18.42
C ALA A 8 8.28 21.66 -18.58
N TYR A 9 8.28 20.36 -18.29
CA TYR A 9 7.04 19.57 -18.27
C TYR A 9 6.12 19.97 -17.10
N ILE A 10 6.67 20.17 -15.89
CA ILE A 10 5.89 20.66 -14.74
C ILE A 10 5.33 22.05 -15.01
N ALA A 11 6.13 22.99 -15.53
CA ALA A 11 5.68 24.34 -15.83
C ALA A 11 4.52 24.37 -16.85
N ARG A 12 4.52 23.44 -17.83
CA ARG A 12 3.38 23.26 -18.74
C ARG A 12 2.14 22.73 -18.01
N GLN A 13 2.28 21.70 -17.16
CA GLN A 13 1.16 21.17 -16.36
C GLN A 13 0.59 22.22 -15.40
N GLN A 14 1.43 22.96 -14.68
CA GLN A 14 1.02 24.04 -13.77
C GLN A 14 0.44 25.26 -14.51
N GLY A 15 0.85 25.49 -15.77
CA GLY A 15 0.33 26.56 -16.62
C GLY A 15 -1.08 26.32 -17.17
N ILE A 16 -1.62 25.10 -17.09
CA ILE A 16 -3.03 24.80 -17.40
C ILE A 16 -3.90 25.43 -16.30
N PRO A 17 -4.78 26.42 -16.58
CA PRO A 17 -5.49 27.13 -15.51
C PRO A 17 -6.46 26.24 -14.73
N ASP A 18 -7.12 25.32 -15.42
CA ASP A 18 -8.07 24.37 -14.85
C ASP A 18 -7.35 23.16 -14.23
N ALA A 19 -7.50 22.97 -12.93
CA ALA A 19 -6.94 21.83 -12.23
C ALA A 19 -7.54 20.49 -12.68
N GLN A 20 -8.77 20.46 -13.21
CA GLN A 20 -9.39 19.24 -13.75
C GLN A 20 -8.73 18.73 -15.04
N GLN A 21 -7.95 19.58 -15.71
CA GLN A 21 -7.22 19.27 -16.94
C GLN A 21 -5.74 18.93 -16.70
N ARG A 22 -5.26 19.04 -15.45
CA ARG A 22 -3.89 18.68 -15.08
C ARG A 22 -3.82 17.19 -14.77
N TYR A 23 -2.70 16.58 -15.12
CA TYR A 23 -2.36 15.24 -14.65
C TYR A 23 -1.37 15.31 -13.47
N ILE A 24 -0.35 16.17 -13.54
CA ILE A 24 0.60 16.38 -12.44
C ILE A 24 0.14 17.57 -11.58
N HIS A 25 -0.17 17.30 -10.32
CA HIS A 25 -0.78 18.27 -9.41
C HIS A 25 0.18 18.80 -8.34
N SER A 26 1.09 17.96 -7.84
CA SER A 26 2.15 18.38 -6.92
C SER A 26 3.52 17.98 -7.45
N PHE A 27 4.49 18.88 -7.26
CA PHE A 27 5.91 18.62 -7.42
C PHE A 27 6.65 19.25 -6.25
N ARG A 28 7.48 18.44 -5.58
CA ARG A 28 8.41 18.91 -4.54
C ARG A 28 9.82 18.44 -4.87
N SER A 29 10.78 19.35 -4.74
CA SER A 29 12.21 19.07 -4.87
C SER A 29 12.96 19.85 -3.80
N SER A 30 13.33 19.17 -2.72
CA SER A 30 14.02 19.76 -1.57
C SER A 30 15.02 18.77 -0.99
N GLU A 31 16.21 19.23 -0.62
CA GLU A 31 17.24 18.40 0.05
C GLU A 31 17.64 17.13 -0.73
N GLY A 32 17.52 17.15 -2.06
CA GLY A 32 17.78 16.00 -2.92
C GLY A 32 16.64 14.98 -2.99
N LYS A 33 15.56 15.15 -2.23
CA LYS A 33 14.30 14.40 -2.35
C LYS A 33 13.47 14.96 -3.49
N ARG A 34 12.90 14.10 -4.33
CA ARG A 34 11.96 14.48 -5.39
C ARG A 34 10.66 13.71 -5.21
N ILE A 35 9.53 14.43 -5.24
CA ILE A 35 8.18 13.87 -5.18
C ILE A 35 7.38 14.49 -6.32
N PHE A 36 6.68 13.65 -7.08
CA PHE A 36 5.69 14.08 -8.07
C PHE A 36 4.40 13.31 -7.80
N ILE A 37 3.27 14.00 -7.78
CA ILE A 37 1.96 13.38 -7.57
C ILE A 37 1.11 13.63 -8.81
N GLY A 38 0.71 12.54 -9.46
CA GLY A 38 -0.15 12.55 -10.63
C GLY A 38 -1.44 11.78 -10.41
N ALA A 39 -2.55 12.31 -10.93
CA ALA A 39 -3.86 11.69 -10.87
C ALA A 39 -4.74 12.24 -11.99
N HIS A 40 -5.47 11.36 -12.69
CA HIS A 40 -6.55 11.78 -13.58
C HIS A 40 -7.79 12.17 -12.75
N PRO A 41 -8.26 13.44 -12.75
CA PRO A 41 -9.24 13.90 -11.75
C PRO A 41 -10.60 13.16 -11.73
N PRO A 42 -11.20 12.75 -12.88
CA PRO A 42 -12.38 11.90 -12.89
C PRO A 42 -12.15 10.55 -12.21
N LEU A 43 -11.02 9.88 -12.50
CA LEU A 43 -10.64 8.61 -11.88
C LEU A 43 -10.36 8.77 -10.38
N LEU A 44 -9.70 9.86 -9.97
CA LEU A 44 -9.49 10.21 -8.56
C LEU A 44 -10.81 10.43 -7.82
N SER A 45 -11.83 11.03 -8.46
CA SER A 45 -13.14 11.23 -7.84
C SER A 45 -13.80 9.92 -7.37
N ARG A 46 -13.48 8.80 -8.03
CA ARG A 46 -13.96 7.46 -7.68
C ARG A 46 -13.42 6.98 -6.32
N ILE A 47 -12.39 7.61 -5.74
CA ILE A 47 -11.85 7.27 -4.42
C ILE A 47 -12.92 7.28 -3.32
N HIS A 48 -13.94 8.14 -3.45
CA HIS A 48 -15.07 8.25 -2.51
C HIS A 48 -16.12 7.14 -2.63
N HIS A 49 -15.99 6.29 -3.65
CA HIS A 49 -16.83 5.13 -3.91
C HIS A 49 -16.12 3.80 -3.59
N LEU A 50 -14.82 3.85 -3.30
CA LEU A 50 -14.06 2.68 -2.88
C LEU A 50 -14.45 2.25 -1.47
N ARG A 51 -14.38 0.94 -1.21
CA ARG A 51 -14.52 0.39 0.16
C ARG A 51 -13.20 0.24 0.87
N THR A 52 -12.13 -0.03 0.13
CA THR A 52 -10.78 -0.16 0.66
C THR A 52 -9.80 0.49 -0.28
N LEU A 53 -8.71 0.99 0.29
CA LEU A 53 -7.52 1.41 -0.46
C LEU A 53 -6.42 0.37 -0.25
N ASP A 54 -5.71 0.07 -1.32
CA ASP A 54 -4.51 -0.77 -1.30
C ASP A 54 -3.36 0.10 -1.79
N PHE A 55 -2.20 0.08 -1.14
CA PHE A 55 -1.03 0.81 -1.63
C PHE A 55 0.24 -0.03 -1.56
N ASP A 56 1.05 0.09 -2.60
CA ASP A 56 2.22 -0.76 -2.87
C ASP A 56 3.24 0.03 -3.73
N THR A 57 4.50 -0.37 -3.68
CA THR A 57 5.63 0.31 -4.35
C THR A 57 6.13 -0.50 -5.54
N SER A 58 5.96 0.05 -6.74
CA SER A 58 6.46 -0.49 -8.00
C SER A 58 7.90 -0.06 -8.26
N PHE A 59 8.85 -0.97 -8.05
CA PHE A 59 10.30 -0.77 -8.15
C PHE A 59 10.87 -0.70 -9.59
N LYS A 60 10.05 -0.70 -10.65
CA LYS A 60 10.48 -0.97 -12.05
C LYS A 60 10.06 0.01 -13.18
N PRO A 61 9.15 0.99 -13.02
CA PRO A 61 8.64 1.74 -14.17
C PRO A 61 9.60 2.82 -14.70
N VAL A 62 10.45 3.41 -13.85
CA VAL A 62 11.30 4.56 -14.19
C VAL A 62 12.80 4.24 -14.09
N GLN A 63 13.62 4.87 -14.93
CA GLN A 63 15.08 4.77 -14.88
C GLN A 63 15.67 5.51 -13.67
N GLY A 64 16.65 4.87 -13.02
CA GLY A 64 17.41 5.46 -11.92
C GLY A 64 16.84 5.12 -10.55
N LYS A 65 16.74 6.11 -9.66
CA LYS A 65 16.30 5.93 -8.25
C LYS A 65 14.81 6.18 -8.01
N LEU A 66 14.09 6.74 -9.00
CA LEU A 66 12.66 7.03 -8.87
C LEU A 66 11.87 5.72 -8.96
N GLN A 67 11.03 5.49 -7.96
CA GLN A 67 10.06 4.40 -7.91
C GLN A 67 8.65 5.01 -8.00
N ILE A 68 7.63 4.18 -8.27
CA ILE A 68 6.22 4.61 -8.18
C ILE A 68 5.58 3.97 -6.97
N PHE A 69 5.00 4.80 -6.10
CA PHE A 69 4.06 4.39 -5.08
C PHE A 69 2.64 4.60 -5.62
N GLU A 70 1.86 3.53 -5.73
CA GLU A 70 0.53 3.56 -6.33
C GLU A 70 -0.56 3.48 -5.25
N ILE A 71 -1.60 4.29 -5.36
CA ILE A 71 -2.82 4.14 -4.55
C ILE A 71 -3.89 3.48 -5.42
N ASN A 72 -4.21 2.25 -5.04
CA ASN A 72 -5.18 1.39 -5.66
C ASN A 72 -6.44 1.28 -4.79
N GLY A 73 -7.51 0.73 -5.35
CA GLY A 73 -8.61 0.23 -4.53
C GLY A 73 -9.75 -0.41 -5.31
N PHE A 74 -10.73 -0.87 -4.55
CA PHE A 74 -11.82 -1.71 -5.05
C PHE A 74 -13.06 -0.88 -5.35
N LEU A 75 -13.29 -0.64 -6.65
CA LEU A 75 -14.52 -0.04 -7.11
C LEU A 75 -15.63 -1.09 -7.06
N ALA A 76 -16.50 -0.96 -6.06
CA ALA A 76 -17.72 -1.76 -6.01
C ALA A 76 -18.59 -1.39 -7.22
N SER A 77 -18.77 -2.34 -8.16
CA SER A 77 -19.59 -2.09 -9.33
C SER A 77 -21.02 -1.72 -8.91
N HIS A 78 -21.41 -0.48 -9.24
CA HIS A 78 -22.75 0.05 -9.01
C HIS A 78 -23.81 -0.55 -9.96
N ALA A 79 -23.45 -1.55 -10.77
CA ALA A 79 -24.34 -2.28 -11.68
C ALA A 79 -25.42 -3.07 -10.90
N ARG A 80 -26.50 -2.34 -10.58
CA ARG A 80 -27.74 -2.75 -9.90
C ARG A 80 -27.54 -3.05 -8.41
N GLY A 81 -28.04 -2.12 -7.61
CA GLY A 81 -27.92 -2.14 -6.16
C GLY A 81 -28.70 -3.31 -5.57
N GLU A 82 -27.98 -4.19 -4.88
CA GLU A 82 -28.44 -4.95 -3.72
C GLU A 82 -27.23 -5.74 -3.19
N TYR A 83 -26.96 -5.62 -1.89
CA TYR A 83 -26.24 -6.67 -1.17
C TYR A 83 -27.25 -7.78 -0.86
N LEU A 84 -27.80 -8.40 -1.91
CA LEU A 84 -28.49 -9.67 -1.80
C LEU A 84 -27.45 -10.71 -1.41
N ALA A 85 -27.23 -10.83 -0.11
CA ALA A 85 -26.95 -12.13 0.49
C ALA A 85 -28.16 -13.00 0.16
N VAL A 86 -28.09 -13.73 -0.96
CA VAL A 86 -29.09 -14.75 -1.31
C VAL A 86 -28.81 -15.94 -0.42
N PRO A 87 -29.63 -16.24 0.59
CA PRO A 87 -29.50 -17.48 1.34
C PRO A 87 -30.10 -18.58 0.45
N SER A 88 -29.33 -19.63 0.19
CA SER A 88 -29.66 -20.82 -0.63
C SER A 88 -29.55 -20.70 -2.17
N SER A 89 -29.12 -21.81 -2.78
CA SER A 89 -29.02 -22.12 -4.23
C SER A 89 -27.90 -21.48 -5.07
N ASP A 90 -26.69 -22.05 -4.92
CA ASP A 90 -25.79 -22.55 -5.99
C ASP A 90 -25.38 -21.67 -7.20
N SER A 91 -25.70 -20.38 -7.22
CA SER A 91 -25.25 -19.46 -8.26
C SER A 91 -24.59 -18.20 -7.69
N ILE A 92 -23.38 -18.37 -7.16
CA ILE A 92 -22.50 -17.26 -6.76
C ILE A 92 -22.18 -16.40 -8.00
N ARG A 93 -23.00 -15.38 -8.23
CA ARG A 93 -22.66 -14.29 -9.15
C ARG A 93 -21.56 -13.47 -8.51
N VAL A 94 -20.32 -13.88 -8.75
CA VAL A 94 -19.13 -13.12 -8.38
C VAL A 94 -19.24 -11.73 -9.00
N LYS A 95 -19.58 -10.72 -8.20
CA LYS A 95 -19.58 -9.33 -8.64
C LYS A 95 -18.17 -9.00 -9.11
N CYS A 96 -18.03 -8.56 -10.36
CA CYS A 96 -16.76 -8.09 -10.88
C CYS A 96 -16.33 -6.86 -10.07
N LEU A 97 -15.44 -7.07 -9.10
CA LEU A 97 -14.70 -6.01 -8.44
C LEU A 97 -13.66 -5.51 -9.44
N THR A 98 -13.83 -4.27 -9.91
CA THR A 98 -12.80 -3.61 -10.71
C THR A 98 -11.81 -2.96 -9.77
N VAL A 99 -10.54 -3.29 -9.98
CA VAL A 99 -9.42 -2.71 -9.25
C VAL A 99 -8.93 -1.56 -10.10
N ILE A 100 -8.79 -0.39 -9.50
CA ILE A 100 -8.35 0.81 -10.18
C ILE A 100 -7.18 1.43 -9.42
N THR A 101 -6.16 1.90 -10.14
CA THR A 101 -5.20 2.87 -9.60
C THR A 101 -5.85 4.24 -9.70
N VAL A 102 -5.93 5.00 -8.61
CA VAL A 102 -6.54 6.35 -8.60
C VAL A 102 -5.51 7.48 -8.54
N LEU A 103 -4.28 7.16 -8.15
CA LEU A 103 -3.20 8.13 -7.95
C LEU A 103 -1.84 7.44 -8.03
N HIS A 104 -0.88 8.13 -8.64
CA HIS A 104 0.51 7.69 -8.82
C HIS A 104 1.47 8.70 -8.18
N VAL A 105 2.43 8.22 -7.40
CA VAL A 105 3.47 9.06 -6.77
C VAL A 105 4.85 8.60 -7.23
N TRP A 106 5.57 9.45 -7.94
CA TRP A 106 6.98 9.20 -8.27
C TRP A 106 7.87 9.78 -7.17
N MET A 107 8.70 8.95 -6.54
CA MET A 107 9.58 9.36 -5.44
C MET A 107 10.90 8.59 -5.42
N ASP A 108 11.96 9.19 -4.86
CA ASP A 108 13.31 8.60 -4.78
C ASP A 108 13.84 8.38 -3.36
N VAL A 109 13.05 8.71 -2.33
CA VAL A 109 13.39 8.49 -0.91
C VAL A 109 12.19 7.92 -0.18
N HIS A 110 12.36 6.73 0.42
CA HIS A 110 11.29 5.94 1.04
C HIS A 110 11.47 5.96 2.57
N ASP A 111 11.38 7.16 3.17
CA ASP A 111 11.41 7.35 4.62
C ASP A 111 10.07 7.92 5.13
N ARG A 112 9.80 7.76 6.43
CA ARG A 112 8.54 8.21 7.07
C ARG A 112 8.24 9.69 6.79
N VAL A 113 9.25 10.55 6.86
CA VAL A 113 9.11 12.00 6.62
C VAL A 113 8.70 12.30 5.17
N THR A 114 9.25 11.57 4.19
CA THR A 114 8.92 11.74 2.78
C THR A 114 7.52 11.23 2.49
N PHE A 115 7.15 10.06 3.04
CA PHE A 115 5.78 9.57 2.95
C PHE A 115 4.77 10.46 3.67
N GLU A 116 5.15 11.16 4.75
CA GLU A 116 4.26 12.06 5.48
C GLU A 116 3.90 13.29 4.61
N ILE A 117 4.89 13.80 3.87
CA ILE A 117 4.69 14.83 2.84
C ILE A 117 3.78 14.29 1.72
N VAL A 118 4.05 13.07 1.22
CA VAL A 118 3.22 12.43 0.18
C VAL A 118 1.77 12.34 0.64
N TRP A 119 1.49 11.77 1.82
CA TRP A 119 0.12 11.60 2.32
C TRP A 119 -0.57 12.92 2.61
N SER A 120 0.15 13.92 3.14
CA SER A 120 -0.39 15.26 3.37
C SER A 120 -0.80 15.93 2.04
N ASP A 121 0.03 15.85 1.01
CA ASP A 121 -0.30 16.35 -0.33
C ASP A 121 -1.44 15.55 -0.96
N VAL A 122 -1.47 14.22 -0.82
CA VAL A 122 -2.54 13.35 -1.34
C VAL A 122 -3.90 13.72 -0.73
N PHE A 123 -3.99 13.89 0.60
CA PHE A 123 -5.26 14.29 1.23
C PHE A 123 -5.70 15.69 0.83
N GLY A 124 -4.75 16.64 0.74
CA GLY A 124 -5.02 17.99 0.23
C GLY A 124 -5.49 17.98 -1.23
N LEU A 125 -4.91 17.11 -2.06
CA LEU A 125 -5.26 16.96 -3.47
C LEU A 125 -6.64 16.33 -3.68
N ILE A 126 -6.96 15.28 -2.93
CA ILE A 126 -8.29 14.66 -2.95
C ILE A 126 -9.35 15.72 -2.58
N LEU A 127 -9.13 16.49 -1.51
CA LEU A 127 -10.05 17.55 -1.10
C LEU A 127 -10.19 18.64 -2.18
N SER A 128 -9.09 19.10 -2.78
CA SER A 128 -9.11 20.22 -3.73
C SER A 128 -9.72 19.84 -5.09
N LEU A 129 -9.45 18.65 -5.62
CA LEU A 129 -9.97 18.22 -6.92
C LEU A 129 -11.40 17.68 -6.86
N THR A 130 -11.79 17.04 -5.76
CA THR A 130 -13.10 16.37 -5.64
C THR A 130 -14.12 17.15 -4.81
N GLY A 131 -13.69 18.20 -4.09
CA GLY A 131 -14.49 18.94 -3.12
C GLY A 131 -14.78 18.18 -1.82
N HIS A 132 -14.32 16.93 -1.68
CA HIS A 132 -14.67 16.04 -0.57
C HIS A 132 -13.39 15.48 0.10
N PRO A 133 -13.28 15.54 1.44
CA PRO A 133 -12.15 14.93 2.15
C PRO A 133 -12.28 13.41 2.17
N LEU A 134 -11.16 12.71 2.12
CA LEU A 134 -11.10 11.26 2.27
C LEU A 134 -11.56 10.86 3.70
N ARG A 135 -12.56 9.99 3.83
CA ARG A 135 -13.15 9.63 5.13
C ARG A 135 -13.37 8.13 5.33
N PHE A 136 -12.68 7.61 6.35
CA PHE A 136 -12.86 6.26 6.87
C PHE A 136 -14.07 6.18 7.82
N LYS A 137 -14.84 5.09 7.73
CA LYS A 137 -16.08 4.81 8.46
C LYS A 137 -15.88 4.83 9.99
N GLU A 138 -14.77 4.28 10.47
CA GLU A 138 -14.49 4.22 11.90
C GLU A 138 -13.99 5.54 12.49
N LEU A 139 -13.22 6.30 11.70
CA LEU A 139 -12.63 7.57 12.14
C LEU A 139 -13.60 8.76 11.98
N HIS A 140 -14.46 8.74 10.97
CA HIS A 140 -15.27 9.89 10.55
C HIS A 140 -16.75 9.55 10.39
N THR A 141 -17.63 10.39 10.93
CA THR A 141 -19.07 10.30 10.66
C THR A 141 -19.36 10.51 9.18
N GLY A 142 -20.09 9.57 8.57
CA GLY A 142 -20.35 9.54 7.13
C GLY A 142 -19.19 9.05 6.26
N GLY A 143 -18.10 8.56 6.85
CA GLY A 143 -17.04 7.88 6.11
C GLY A 143 -17.52 6.58 5.45
N LYS A 144 -17.02 6.30 4.25
CA LYS A 144 -17.40 5.13 3.44
C LYS A 144 -16.29 4.09 3.32
N LEU A 145 -15.02 4.53 3.41
CA LEU A 145 -13.88 3.64 3.40
C LEU A 145 -13.84 2.82 4.68
N LEU A 146 -13.80 1.50 4.56
CA LEU A 146 -13.71 0.57 5.68
C LEU A 146 -12.28 0.54 6.24
N GLY A 147 -11.29 0.59 5.35
CA GLY A 147 -9.89 0.51 5.73
C GLY A 147 -8.90 0.64 4.57
N ILE A 148 -7.63 0.50 4.91
CA ILE A 148 -6.49 0.34 4.02
C ILE A 148 -5.98 -1.11 4.13
N ASN A 149 -5.57 -1.72 3.03
CA ASN A 149 -4.86 -3.00 3.01
C ASN A 149 -3.44 -2.75 2.50
N SER A 150 -2.44 -3.15 3.28
CA SER A 150 -1.04 -2.80 2.97
C SER A 150 -0.08 -3.91 3.36
N ASP A 151 1.09 -3.84 2.77
CA ASP A 151 2.28 -4.56 3.18
C ASP A 151 2.79 -4.05 4.54
N MET A 152 3.67 -4.82 5.18
CA MET A 152 4.20 -4.54 6.52
C MET A 152 5.29 -3.45 6.54
N GLU A 153 5.29 -2.51 5.59
CA GLU A 153 6.30 -1.46 5.51
C GLU A 153 5.96 -0.32 6.46
N ALA A 154 6.73 -0.18 7.54
CA ALA A 154 6.45 0.78 8.59
C ALA A 154 6.53 2.26 8.13
N ALA A 155 7.37 2.58 7.15
CA ALA A 155 7.56 3.97 6.69
C ALA A 155 6.30 4.59 6.07
N PRO A 156 5.66 4.01 5.03
CA PRO A 156 4.42 4.55 4.47
C PRO A 156 3.23 4.45 5.43
N LEU A 157 3.18 3.43 6.30
CA LEU A 157 2.09 3.23 7.25
C LEU A 157 2.08 4.24 8.39
N LEU A 158 3.22 4.43 9.06
CA LEU A 158 3.32 5.40 10.15
C LEU A 158 3.14 6.83 9.62
N ALA A 159 3.66 7.10 8.42
CA ALA A 159 3.46 8.37 7.73
C ALA A 159 2.00 8.64 7.33
N PHE A 160 1.27 7.61 6.87
CA PHE A 160 -0.17 7.69 6.65
C PHE A 160 -0.88 8.10 7.95
N ALA A 161 -0.49 7.46 9.07
CA ALA A 161 -1.05 7.72 10.39
C ALA A 161 -0.80 9.17 10.85
N ASP A 162 0.42 9.68 10.70
CA ASP A 162 0.79 11.08 10.99
C ASP A 162 -0.01 12.09 10.15
N ALA A 163 -0.17 11.80 8.85
CA ALA A 163 -0.86 12.69 7.93
C ALA A 163 -2.37 12.69 8.15
N ILE A 164 -3.01 11.54 8.33
CA ILE A 164 -4.45 11.45 8.53
C ILE A 164 -4.84 12.01 9.91
N TRP A 165 -3.99 11.85 10.93
CA TRP A 165 -4.21 12.41 12.26
C TRP A 165 -4.43 13.93 12.23
N LYS A 166 -3.69 14.65 11.38
CA LYS A 166 -3.86 16.10 11.17
C LYS A 166 -5.22 16.47 10.57
N THR A 167 -5.86 15.55 9.84
CA THR A 167 -7.21 15.74 9.29
C THR A 167 -8.33 15.45 10.29
N MET A 168 -8.01 14.79 11.41
CA MET A 168 -8.98 14.29 12.39
C MET A 168 -9.43 15.32 13.44
N SER A 169 -9.26 16.62 13.19
CA SER A 169 -9.63 17.70 14.13
C SER A 169 -11.10 17.71 14.59
N ASN A 170 -11.98 16.95 13.93
CA ASN A 170 -13.38 16.74 14.28
C ASN A 170 -13.77 15.25 14.49
N ALA A 171 -12.81 14.36 14.67
CA ALA A 171 -13.05 12.92 14.80
C ALA A 171 -13.63 12.54 16.18
N ARG A 172 -14.95 12.68 16.32
CA ARG A 172 -15.69 12.40 17.57
C ARG A 172 -15.49 11.01 18.19
N ARG A 173 -15.00 10.02 17.45
CA ARG A 173 -15.03 8.61 17.85
C ARG A 173 -13.79 8.12 18.59
N VAL A 174 -12.63 8.78 18.43
CA VAL A 174 -11.38 8.27 19.02
C VAL A 174 -10.51 9.40 19.55
N GLN A 175 -10.35 9.44 20.86
CA GLN A 175 -9.37 10.29 21.54
C GLN A 175 -8.04 9.52 21.55
N ILE A 176 -7.25 9.70 20.50
CA ILE A 176 -5.97 9.02 20.30
C ILE A 176 -4.84 9.92 20.81
N GLY A 177 -3.95 9.40 21.65
CA GLY A 177 -2.77 10.13 22.14
C GLY A 177 -1.55 10.09 21.20
N ASP A 178 -1.49 9.13 20.29
CA ASP A 178 -0.35 8.90 19.38
C ASP A 178 -0.88 8.51 17.98
N PRO A 179 -0.52 9.23 16.90
CA PRO A 179 -0.94 8.92 15.53
C PRO A 179 -0.84 7.45 15.14
N GLU A 180 0.15 6.69 15.64
CA GLU A 180 0.32 5.27 15.34
C GLU A 180 -0.95 4.45 15.63
N PHE A 181 -1.71 4.79 16.67
CA PHE A 181 -2.94 4.07 17.01
C PHE A 181 -4.09 4.30 16.01
N VAL A 182 -4.00 5.26 15.09
CA VAL A 182 -4.96 5.35 13.98
C VAL A 182 -4.93 4.07 13.14
N LEU A 183 -3.76 3.44 13.02
CA LEU A 183 -3.56 2.15 12.37
C LEU A 183 -4.18 0.97 13.15
N LEU A 184 -4.92 1.20 14.24
CA LEU A 184 -5.82 0.21 14.87
C LEU A 184 -7.27 0.29 14.35
N TYR A 185 -7.63 1.31 13.55
CA TYR A 185 -8.99 1.58 13.09
C TYR A 185 -9.17 1.53 11.56
N VAL A 186 -8.12 1.27 10.78
CA VAL A 186 -8.16 1.29 9.30
C VAL A 186 -7.30 0.24 8.60
N LEU A 187 -6.13 -0.13 9.12
CA LEU A 187 -5.18 -1.07 8.53
C LEU A 187 -5.56 -2.55 8.66
N VAL A 188 -5.66 -3.25 7.53
CA VAL A 188 -5.45 -4.70 7.41
C VAL A 188 -4.07 -4.96 6.81
N VAL A 189 -3.32 -5.89 7.39
CA VAL A 189 -2.02 -6.33 6.87
C VAL A 189 -2.22 -7.47 5.88
N CYS A 190 -1.54 -7.40 4.75
CA CYS A 190 -1.57 -8.43 3.72
C CYS A 190 -1.10 -9.80 4.26
N LYS A 191 -2.00 -10.82 4.26
CA LYS A 191 -1.68 -12.22 4.61
C LYS A 191 -0.53 -12.76 3.75
N VAL A 192 -0.44 -12.37 2.48
CA VAL A 192 0.58 -12.89 1.58
C VAL A 192 1.96 -12.33 1.91
N HIS A 193 2.11 -11.02 2.15
CA HIS A 193 3.39 -10.45 2.56
C HIS A 193 3.79 -10.86 3.98
N TYR A 194 2.83 -11.06 4.88
CA TYR A 194 3.08 -11.71 6.17
C TYR A 194 3.61 -13.14 6.01
N ASN A 195 2.96 -13.96 5.18
CA ASN A 195 3.40 -15.34 4.91
C ASN A 195 4.74 -15.41 4.15
N ARG A 196 5.04 -14.46 3.26
CA ARG A 196 6.37 -14.30 2.65
C ARG A 196 7.41 -13.95 3.73
N GLY A 197 7.11 -13.01 4.62
CA GLY A 197 7.95 -12.65 5.76
C GLY A 197 8.25 -13.79 6.75
N ILE A 198 7.30 -14.71 6.94
CA ILE A 198 7.55 -16.00 7.62
C ILE A 198 8.46 -16.89 6.76
N ASN A 199 8.17 -17.03 5.47
CA ASN A 199 8.89 -17.96 4.60
C ASN A 199 10.35 -17.61 4.39
N ASP A 200 10.64 -16.34 4.13
CA ASP A 200 11.97 -15.85 3.82
C ASP A 200 12.77 -15.56 5.10
N GLY A 201 12.11 -14.98 6.11
CA GLY A 201 12.72 -14.61 7.39
C GLY A 201 12.97 -15.77 8.34
N LEU A 202 12.18 -16.85 8.24
CA LEU A 202 12.29 -18.06 9.07
C LEU A 202 12.57 -19.31 8.21
N LYS A 203 13.32 -19.14 7.11
CA LYS A 203 13.65 -20.23 6.16
C LYS A 203 14.41 -21.41 6.75
N HIS A 204 15.02 -21.24 7.93
CA HIS A 204 15.72 -22.29 8.67
C HIS A 204 14.77 -23.20 9.46
N LEU A 205 13.57 -22.73 9.81
CA LEU A 205 12.54 -23.59 10.40
C LEU A 205 12.04 -24.61 9.36
N PRO A 206 11.82 -25.89 9.71
CA PRO A 206 11.33 -26.90 8.79
C PRO A 206 10.04 -26.46 8.09
N SER A 207 10.02 -26.62 6.77
CA SER A 207 8.83 -26.40 5.95
C SER A 207 7.93 -27.61 6.04
N GLY A 208 7.15 -27.72 7.12
CA GLY A 208 6.14 -28.77 7.27
C GLY A 208 5.26 -28.85 6.03
N ALA A 209 5.32 -29.99 5.33
CA ALA A 209 4.67 -30.19 4.03
C ALA A 209 3.15 -30.48 4.14
N GLY A 210 2.59 -30.41 5.36
CA GLY A 210 1.16 -30.55 5.61
C GLY A 210 0.35 -29.38 5.04
N SER A 211 -0.88 -29.65 4.64
CA SER A 211 -1.76 -28.67 4.02
C SER A 211 -2.33 -27.68 5.05
N GLU A 212 -2.78 -26.48 4.61
CA GLU A 212 -3.49 -25.55 5.52
C GLU A 212 -4.80 -26.17 6.06
N SER A 213 -5.39 -27.17 5.37
CA SER A 213 -6.64 -27.84 5.76
C SER A 213 -6.54 -28.79 6.95
N ASP A 214 -5.36 -29.30 7.31
CA ASP A 214 -5.24 -30.33 8.36
C ASP A 214 -5.23 -29.73 9.79
N LEU A 215 -5.83 -28.55 10.00
CA LEU A 215 -5.74 -27.79 11.27
C LEU A 215 -6.56 -28.43 12.40
N ASP A 216 -7.60 -29.20 12.04
CA ASP A 216 -8.52 -29.86 12.97
C ASP A 216 -8.17 -31.34 13.23
N ALA A 217 -7.09 -31.85 12.62
CA ALA A 217 -6.65 -33.23 12.83
C ALA A 217 -5.99 -33.37 14.22
N SER A 218 -6.73 -33.98 15.15
CA SER A 218 -6.29 -34.31 16.50
C SER A 218 -4.93 -35.01 16.49
N ALA A 219 -3.95 -34.44 17.20
CA ALA A 219 -2.61 -34.99 17.27
C ALA A 219 -2.62 -36.36 17.96
N SER A 220 -2.27 -37.42 17.23
CA SER A 220 -1.95 -38.71 17.84
C SER A 220 -0.63 -38.61 18.62
N GLU A 221 -0.64 -39.16 19.83
CA GLU A 221 0.45 -39.14 20.81
C GLU A 221 1.43 -40.31 20.57
N ASP A 222 2.00 -40.39 19.36
CA ASP A 222 3.04 -41.38 19.06
C ASP A 222 4.43 -40.74 19.30
N ASP A 223 5.17 -41.30 20.27
CA ASP A 223 6.35 -40.69 20.92
C ASP A 223 7.67 -41.04 20.20
N SER A 224 7.78 -40.69 18.91
CA SER A 224 9.05 -40.82 18.16
C SER A 224 10.00 -39.63 18.39
N GLU A 225 11.30 -39.88 18.35
CA GLU A 225 12.41 -39.01 18.82
C GLU A 225 12.56 -37.63 18.12
N ASP A 226 11.67 -37.26 17.20
CA ASP A 226 11.71 -36.04 16.38
C ASP A 226 11.08 -34.78 17.04
N ALA A 227 10.94 -34.77 18.38
CA ALA A 227 10.25 -33.73 19.14
C ALA A 227 10.68 -32.26 18.83
N PRO A 228 11.98 -31.93 18.61
CA PRO A 228 12.38 -30.55 18.27
C PRO A 228 11.83 -30.09 16.91
N ASN A 229 11.85 -30.98 15.91
CA ASN A 229 11.34 -30.71 14.56
C ASN A 229 9.81 -30.56 14.57
N ARG A 230 9.11 -31.38 15.37
CA ARG A 230 7.65 -31.30 15.58
C ARG A 230 7.27 -29.93 16.16
N THR A 231 7.97 -29.47 17.18
CA THR A 231 7.73 -28.17 17.84
C THR A 231 7.94 -27.00 16.87
N GLN A 232 9.08 -26.95 16.17
CA GLN A 232 9.34 -25.88 15.19
C GLN A 232 8.32 -25.85 14.03
N THR A 233 7.91 -27.04 13.56
CA THR A 233 6.87 -27.16 12.52
C THR A 233 5.52 -26.64 13.01
N LEU A 234 5.14 -26.99 14.25
CA LEU A 234 3.91 -26.51 14.87
C LEU A 234 3.94 -24.99 15.06
N THR A 235 5.03 -24.41 15.55
CA THR A 235 5.16 -22.95 15.73
C THR A 235 5.08 -22.21 14.39
N ARG A 236 5.75 -22.71 13.33
CA ARG A 236 5.64 -22.16 11.97
C ARG A 236 4.20 -22.23 11.43
N ARG A 237 3.47 -23.31 11.75
CA ARG A 237 2.06 -23.49 11.39
C ARG A 237 1.16 -22.50 12.13
N ARG A 238 1.31 -22.39 13.47
CA ARG A 238 0.58 -21.44 14.31
C ARG A 238 0.81 -19.99 13.87
N LEU A 239 2.03 -19.63 13.48
CA LEU A 239 2.35 -18.32 12.91
C LEU A 239 1.57 -18.01 11.63
N ARG A 240 1.48 -18.95 10.67
CA ARG A 240 0.64 -18.78 9.47
C ARG A 240 -0.85 -18.72 9.81
N GLY A 241 -1.27 -19.43 10.85
CA GLY A 241 -2.62 -19.44 11.40
C GLY A 241 -3.00 -18.23 12.25
N LEU A 242 -2.08 -17.28 12.51
CA LEU A 242 -2.26 -16.18 13.47
C LEU A 242 -3.54 -15.35 13.23
N ARG A 243 -3.95 -15.17 11.96
CA ARG A 243 -5.18 -14.45 11.57
C ARG A 243 -6.48 -15.12 12.04
N HIS A 244 -6.41 -16.39 12.44
CA HIS A 244 -7.51 -17.19 12.98
C HIS A 244 -7.47 -17.30 14.51
N PHE A 245 -6.65 -16.48 15.19
CA PHE A 245 -6.71 -16.39 16.64
C PHE A 245 -7.90 -15.50 17.03
N HIS A 246 -8.58 -15.90 18.11
CA HIS A 246 -9.80 -15.27 18.63
C HIS A 246 -9.68 -14.86 20.10
N SER A 247 -8.52 -15.10 20.73
CA SER A 247 -8.27 -14.82 22.15
C SER A 247 -6.81 -14.49 22.43
N GLN A 248 -6.59 -13.72 23.50
CA GLN A 248 -5.25 -13.38 23.98
C GLN A 248 -4.46 -14.65 24.41
N GLN A 249 -5.15 -15.61 25.03
CA GLN A 249 -4.56 -16.91 25.43
C GLN A 249 -3.89 -17.66 24.25
N GLN A 250 -4.45 -17.58 23.04
CA GLN A 250 -3.82 -18.20 21.86
C GLN A 250 -2.53 -17.49 21.44
N ILE A 251 -2.45 -16.16 21.62
CA ILE A 251 -1.25 -15.36 21.39
C ILE A 251 -0.20 -15.65 22.46
N ASP A 252 -0.59 -15.63 23.74
CA ASP A 252 0.31 -15.89 24.87
C ASP A 252 0.90 -17.31 24.78
N GLY A 253 0.05 -18.29 24.45
CA GLY A 253 0.48 -19.66 24.20
C GLY A 253 1.34 -19.83 22.94
N LEU A 254 1.31 -18.90 21.97
CA LEU A 254 2.24 -18.90 20.83
C LEU A 254 3.57 -18.25 21.22
N GLU A 255 3.53 -17.19 22.01
CA GLU A 255 4.73 -16.58 22.57
C GLU A 255 5.49 -17.53 23.49
N ALA A 256 4.77 -18.32 24.29
CA ALA A 256 5.35 -19.41 25.10
C ALA A 256 6.09 -20.43 24.22
N ASP A 257 5.46 -20.96 23.17
CA ASP A 257 6.11 -21.88 22.20
C ASP A 257 7.35 -21.25 21.55
N ILE A 258 7.26 -19.98 21.15
CA ILE A 258 8.36 -19.22 20.53
C ILE A 258 9.54 -19.09 21.50
N LEU A 259 9.29 -18.73 22.76
CA LEU A 259 10.33 -18.60 23.78
C LEU A 259 10.93 -19.97 24.15
N ALA A 260 10.08 -21.01 24.28
CA ALA A 260 10.50 -22.38 24.59
C ALA A 260 11.33 -23.03 23.47
N SER A 261 11.17 -22.59 22.21
CA SER A 261 11.94 -23.11 21.07
C SER A 261 13.45 -22.86 21.16
N GLY A 262 13.89 -21.88 21.95
CA GLY A 262 15.30 -21.44 22.04
C GLY A 262 15.84 -20.77 20.77
N ASP A 263 15.04 -20.64 19.71
CA ASP A 263 15.46 -20.09 18.43
C ASP A 263 15.53 -18.55 18.49
N HIS A 264 16.74 -18.02 18.60
CA HIS A 264 16.99 -16.58 18.66
C HIS A 264 16.46 -15.81 17.43
N VAL A 265 16.46 -16.41 16.23
CA VAL A 265 15.95 -15.75 15.02
C VAL A 265 14.44 -15.60 15.10
N LEU A 266 13.75 -16.67 15.51
CA LEU A 266 12.30 -16.68 15.71
C LEU A 266 11.87 -15.74 16.86
N ILE A 267 12.59 -15.75 17.99
CA ILE A 267 12.33 -14.87 19.14
C ILE A 267 12.50 -13.40 18.77
N GLU A 268 13.58 -13.02 18.08
CA GLU A 268 13.78 -11.62 17.68
C GLU A 268 12.80 -11.20 16.57
N TRP A 269 12.43 -12.11 15.65
CA TRP A 269 11.36 -11.88 14.67
C TRP A 269 10.02 -11.59 15.35
N TRP A 270 9.64 -12.36 16.38
CA TRP A 270 8.40 -12.15 17.14
C TRP A 270 8.42 -10.84 17.94
N LYS A 271 9.55 -10.57 18.61
CA LYS A 271 9.79 -9.31 19.31
C LYS A 271 9.68 -8.09 18.40
N GLN A 272 10.17 -8.18 17.16
CA GLN A 272 9.95 -7.15 16.15
C GLN A 272 8.46 -6.94 15.84
N LYS A 273 7.64 -8.02 15.79
CA LYS A 273 6.20 -7.88 15.54
C LYS A 273 5.46 -7.23 16.70
N LYS A 274 5.87 -7.51 17.94
CA LYS A 274 5.36 -6.85 19.15
C LYS A 274 5.81 -5.39 19.32
N MET A 275 6.91 -4.99 18.68
CA MET A 275 7.44 -3.61 18.76
C MET A 275 6.53 -2.59 18.05
N HIS A 276 5.80 -3.01 17.02
CA HIS A 276 4.89 -2.16 16.26
C HIS A 276 3.46 -2.42 16.72
N HIS A 277 2.85 -1.47 17.43
CA HIS A 277 1.57 -1.70 18.10
C HIS A 277 0.42 -1.98 17.12
N TRP A 278 0.56 -1.53 15.86
CA TRP A 278 -0.39 -1.78 14.78
C TRP A 278 -0.26 -3.16 14.11
N LEU A 279 0.87 -3.85 14.22
CA LEU A 279 1.16 -4.98 13.34
C LEU A 279 0.41 -6.27 13.72
N LEU A 280 0.43 -6.65 15.00
CA LEU A 280 -0.36 -7.79 15.47
C LEU A 280 -1.87 -7.55 15.33
N PRO A 281 -2.42 -6.37 15.70
CA PRO A 281 -3.81 -6.05 15.37
C PRO A 281 -4.10 -6.12 13.88
N GLY A 282 -3.26 -5.54 13.01
CA GLY A 282 -3.45 -5.57 11.55
C GLY A 282 -3.48 -6.98 10.95
N LEU A 283 -3.04 -7.99 11.70
CA LEU A 283 -3.11 -9.41 11.34
C LEU A 283 -4.29 -10.15 12.01
N ILE A 284 -4.76 -9.72 13.18
CA ILE A 284 -5.63 -10.48 14.08
C ILE A 284 -6.93 -9.71 14.37
N ALA A 285 -8.05 -10.22 13.86
CA ALA A 285 -9.36 -9.56 13.92
C ALA A 285 -9.79 -9.11 15.34
N PHE A 286 -9.63 -9.97 16.35
CA PHE A 286 -10.12 -9.67 17.70
C PHE A 286 -9.30 -8.57 18.43
N LEU A 287 -8.08 -8.29 17.97
CA LEU A 287 -7.26 -7.17 18.47
C LEU A 287 -7.61 -5.85 17.76
N TYR A 288 -8.29 -5.90 16.61
CA TYR A 288 -8.45 -4.77 15.71
C TYR A 288 -9.70 -3.93 15.92
N ARG A 289 -9.63 -2.59 15.90
CA ARG A 289 -10.75 -1.69 16.29
C ARG A 289 -11.78 -1.40 15.19
N ILE A 290 -11.57 -1.85 13.95
CA ILE A 290 -12.66 -1.93 12.95
C ILE A 290 -13.77 -2.87 13.43
N ASN A 291 -15.01 -2.56 13.10
CA ASN A 291 -16.16 -3.43 13.27
C ASN A 291 -15.90 -4.82 12.63
N PRO A 292 -16.13 -5.95 13.33
CA PRO A 292 -15.86 -7.29 12.79
C PRO A 292 -16.45 -7.57 11.40
N ASP A 293 -17.65 -7.08 11.10
CA ASP A 293 -18.30 -7.27 9.79
C ASP A 293 -17.54 -6.53 8.69
N ASP A 294 -17.10 -5.29 8.96
CA ASP A 294 -16.30 -4.50 8.02
C ASP A 294 -14.90 -5.08 7.83
N TRP A 295 -14.29 -5.65 8.88
CA TRP A 295 -12.98 -6.32 8.80
C TRP A 295 -13.00 -7.49 7.82
N HIS A 296 -14.07 -8.29 7.80
CA HIS A 296 -14.24 -9.38 6.84
C HIS A 296 -14.51 -8.91 5.40
N LEU A 297 -14.96 -7.66 5.22
CA LEU A 297 -15.13 -7.03 3.91
C LEU A 297 -13.85 -6.40 3.35
N ILE A 298 -12.79 -6.24 4.18
CA ILE A 298 -11.49 -5.75 3.73
C ILE A 298 -10.66 -6.91 3.16
N PRO A 299 -10.14 -6.79 1.93
CA PRO A 299 -9.29 -7.82 1.33
C PRO A 299 -8.08 -8.16 2.21
N ALA A 300 -7.85 -9.46 2.39
CA ALA A 300 -6.75 -9.97 3.20
C ALA A 300 -5.40 -9.99 2.47
N SER A 301 -5.30 -9.41 1.27
CA SER A 301 -4.16 -9.62 0.38
C SER A 301 -4.00 -8.50 -0.65
N THR A 302 -2.84 -7.85 -0.63
CA THR A 302 -2.36 -6.90 -1.66
C THR A 302 -1.90 -7.59 -2.95
N ASN A 303 -2.10 -8.91 -3.13
CA ASN A 303 -1.85 -9.60 -4.42
C ASN A 303 -2.55 -8.91 -5.61
N ILE A 304 -3.60 -8.16 -5.33
CA ILE A 304 -4.35 -7.40 -6.29
C ILE A 304 -3.62 -6.09 -6.66
N GLY A 305 -2.96 -5.43 -5.70
CA GLY A 305 -1.95 -4.39 -5.96
C GLY A 305 -0.78 -4.95 -6.79
N GLU A 306 -0.20 -6.10 -6.42
CA GLU A 306 0.84 -6.77 -7.24
C GLU A 306 0.36 -7.07 -8.68
N GLY A 307 -0.90 -7.51 -8.81
CA GLY A 307 -1.55 -7.75 -10.08
C GLY A 307 -1.73 -6.48 -10.91
N GLN A 308 -2.09 -5.37 -10.25
CA GLN A 308 -2.24 -4.04 -10.84
C GLN A 308 -0.88 -3.46 -11.26
N HIS A 309 0.15 -3.54 -10.43
CA HIS A 309 1.52 -3.23 -10.80
C HIS A 309 1.97 -4.00 -12.05
N ARG A 310 1.68 -5.30 -12.12
CA ARG A 310 2.01 -6.09 -13.32
C ARG A 310 1.20 -5.64 -14.54
N TRP A 311 -0.07 -5.29 -14.37
CA TRP A 311 -0.93 -4.80 -15.45
C TRP A 311 -0.50 -3.42 -15.94
N ASN A 312 -0.24 -2.46 -15.05
CA ASN A 312 0.32 -1.14 -15.34
C ASN A 312 1.62 -1.30 -16.15
N ASN A 313 2.61 -2.05 -15.64
CA ASN A 313 3.90 -2.29 -16.32
C ASN A 313 3.76 -2.92 -17.73
N ILE A 314 2.67 -3.65 -18.03
CA ILE A 314 2.39 -4.19 -19.38
C ILE A 314 1.91 -3.08 -20.34
N HIS A 315 1.15 -2.11 -19.85
CA HIS A 315 0.56 -1.04 -20.67
C HIS A 315 1.46 0.19 -20.77
N THR A 316 2.09 0.59 -19.66
CA THR A 316 3.03 1.71 -19.62
C THR A 316 4.40 1.33 -20.15
N GLY A 317 4.87 0.12 -19.84
CA GLY A 317 6.27 -0.28 -19.99
C GLY A 317 7.07 -0.13 -18.69
N THR A 318 8.36 -0.48 -18.74
CA THR A 318 9.30 -0.46 -17.60
C THR A 318 10.60 0.24 -17.97
N ALA A 319 11.33 0.77 -16.98
CA ALA A 319 12.60 1.47 -17.17
C ALA A 319 12.55 2.60 -18.22
N MET A 320 11.54 3.47 -18.10
CA MET A 320 11.32 4.65 -18.95
C MET A 320 11.93 5.94 -18.38
N GLY A 321 12.01 7.00 -19.18
CA GLY A 321 12.23 8.34 -18.65
C GLY A 321 11.09 8.79 -17.74
N ILE A 322 11.34 9.69 -16.77
CA ILE A 322 10.29 10.11 -15.82
C ILE A 322 9.11 10.84 -16.50
N ILE A 323 9.36 11.71 -17.48
CA ILE A 323 8.29 12.36 -18.27
C ILE A 323 7.53 11.34 -19.12
N GLU A 324 8.25 10.42 -19.79
CA GLU A 324 7.66 9.35 -20.58
C GLU A 324 6.76 8.46 -19.73
N SER A 325 7.21 8.10 -18.52
CA SER A 325 6.40 7.38 -17.54
C SER A 325 5.15 8.16 -17.15
N MET A 326 5.26 9.44 -16.79
CA MET A 326 4.10 10.28 -16.44
C MET A 326 3.08 10.32 -17.58
N GLN A 327 3.52 10.56 -18.82
CA GLN A 327 2.65 10.58 -20.01
C GLN A 327 2.01 9.22 -20.31
N LYS A 328 2.71 8.11 -20.00
CA LYS A 328 2.18 6.75 -20.18
C LYS A 328 1.13 6.40 -19.13
N TYR A 329 1.31 6.81 -17.89
CA TYR A 329 0.30 6.66 -16.84
C TYR A 329 -0.89 7.61 -17.07
N GLU A 330 -0.65 8.85 -17.51
CA GLU A 330 -1.69 9.81 -17.95
C GLU A 330 -2.60 9.20 -19.03
N GLN A 331 -2.00 8.62 -20.08
CA GLN A 331 -2.75 7.92 -21.13
C GLN A 331 -3.52 6.71 -20.58
N LEU A 332 -2.89 5.91 -19.72
CA LEU A 332 -3.49 4.70 -19.16
C LEU A 332 -4.71 5.02 -18.27
N ASP A 333 -4.60 6.02 -17.41
CA ASP A 333 -5.68 6.44 -16.52
C ASP A 333 -6.89 7.00 -17.31
N ILE A 334 -6.64 7.70 -18.43
CA ILE A 334 -7.70 8.14 -19.36
C ILE A 334 -8.38 6.93 -20.04
N GLU A 335 -7.60 5.93 -20.48
CA GLU A 335 -8.15 4.70 -21.08
C GLU A 335 -8.97 3.87 -20.07
N VAL A 336 -8.52 3.80 -18.81
CA VAL A 336 -9.25 3.17 -17.70
C VAL A 336 -10.56 3.89 -17.41
N GLU A 337 -10.54 5.22 -17.31
CA GLU A 337 -11.74 6.01 -17.03
C GLU A 337 -12.78 5.85 -18.15
N ALA A 338 -12.36 5.92 -19.41
CA ALA A 338 -13.25 5.70 -20.55
C ALA A 338 -13.88 4.29 -20.57
N ASP A 339 -13.11 3.25 -20.21
CA ASP A 339 -13.66 1.89 -20.06
C ASP A 339 -14.64 1.78 -18.86
N LEU A 340 -14.46 2.56 -17.79
CA LEU A 340 -15.38 2.62 -16.64
C LEU A 340 -16.66 3.40 -16.95
N GLU A 341 -16.58 4.51 -17.68
CA GLU A 341 -17.73 5.25 -18.19
C GLU A 341 -18.55 4.38 -19.16
N GLN A 342 -17.88 3.75 -20.14
CA GLN A 342 -18.54 2.85 -21.08
C GLN A 342 -19.23 1.69 -20.34
N ALA A 343 -18.59 1.11 -19.32
CA ALA A 343 -19.18 0.06 -18.49
C ALA A 343 -20.38 0.53 -17.67
N ALA A 344 -20.40 1.78 -17.21
CA ALA A 344 -21.55 2.37 -16.52
C ALA A 344 -22.76 2.54 -17.47
N ILE A 345 -22.50 2.86 -18.75
CA ILE A 345 -23.52 3.02 -19.79
C ILE A 345 -24.08 1.65 -20.25
N THR A 346 -23.21 0.67 -20.52
CA THR A 346 -23.63 -0.65 -21.03
C THR A 346 -24.15 -1.58 -19.93
N GLY A 347 -23.72 -1.38 -18.68
CA GLY A 347 -23.84 -2.36 -17.60
C GLY A 347 -22.83 -3.51 -17.70
N ASP A 348 -22.06 -3.59 -18.79
CA ASP A 348 -21.02 -4.58 -19.03
C ASP A 348 -19.64 -3.95 -18.81
N LEU A 349 -19.05 -4.25 -17.65
CA LEU A 349 -17.62 -4.05 -17.44
C LEU A 349 -16.84 -4.80 -18.51
N ARG A 350 -16.08 -4.06 -19.33
CA ARG A 350 -15.23 -4.60 -20.38
C ARG A 350 -14.25 -5.59 -19.75
N ASN A 351 -14.58 -6.87 -19.84
CA ASN A 351 -13.85 -7.90 -19.13
C ASN A 351 -12.53 -8.19 -19.84
N MET A 352 -11.51 -7.35 -19.57
CA MET A 352 -10.14 -7.51 -20.08
C MET A 352 -9.53 -8.87 -19.71
N GLN A 353 -10.10 -9.59 -18.73
CA GLN A 353 -9.67 -10.93 -18.38
C GLN A 353 -10.36 -12.03 -19.18
N ASN A 354 -11.49 -11.74 -19.84
CA ASN A 354 -12.40 -12.72 -20.46
C ASN A 354 -12.83 -12.39 -21.90
N ASN A 355 -12.36 -11.29 -22.50
CA ASN A 355 -12.36 -11.08 -23.94
C ASN A 355 -11.78 -12.35 -24.64
N PRO A 356 -12.43 -12.91 -25.68
CA PRO A 356 -11.91 -14.07 -26.41
C PRO A 356 -10.44 -13.93 -26.82
N VAL A 357 -10.01 -12.73 -27.26
CA VAL A 357 -8.62 -12.46 -27.64
C VAL A 357 -7.67 -12.62 -26.46
N ASP A 358 -8.03 -12.11 -25.28
CA ASP A 358 -7.20 -12.18 -24.07
C ASP A 358 -7.22 -13.58 -23.43
N ARG A 359 -8.33 -14.32 -23.55
CA ARG A 359 -8.38 -15.75 -23.24
C ARG A 359 -7.45 -16.56 -24.13
N TYR A 360 -7.47 -16.32 -25.45
CA TYR A 360 -6.54 -16.95 -26.38
C TYR A 360 -5.08 -16.55 -26.11
N ALA A 361 -4.80 -15.27 -25.83
CA ALA A 361 -3.47 -14.81 -25.46
C ALA A 361 -2.96 -15.49 -24.18
N LYS A 362 -3.75 -15.50 -23.09
CA LYS A 362 -3.41 -16.19 -21.83
C LYS A 362 -3.29 -17.71 -21.98
N ARG A 363 -4.04 -18.34 -22.90
CA ARG A 363 -3.87 -19.77 -23.24
C ARG A 363 -2.55 -19.97 -23.98
N ASN A 364 -2.26 -19.16 -25.00
CA ASN A 364 -1.02 -19.25 -25.78
C ASN A 364 0.22 -18.97 -24.92
N SER A 365 0.18 -18.01 -23.99
CA SER A 365 1.28 -17.77 -23.04
C SER A 365 1.52 -18.93 -22.07
N ARG A 366 0.45 -19.60 -21.61
CA ARG A 366 0.57 -20.81 -20.79
C ARG A 366 1.16 -21.96 -21.60
N ASN A 367 0.67 -22.19 -22.82
CA ASN A 367 1.22 -23.19 -23.74
C ASN A 367 2.71 -22.91 -24.01
N LEU A 368 3.09 -21.67 -24.33
CA LEU A 368 4.48 -21.26 -24.54
C LEU A 368 5.36 -21.55 -23.33
N ALA A 369 4.93 -21.18 -22.12
CA ALA A 369 5.65 -21.46 -20.88
C ALA A 369 5.82 -22.98 -20.64
N THR A 370 4.80 -23.79 -20.98
CA THR A 370 4.91 -25.26 -20.94
C THR A 370 5.93 -25.78 -21.95
N VAL A 371 5.94 -25.26 -23.18
CA VAL A 371 6.91 -25.62 -24.23
C VAL A 371 8.34 -25.25 -23.80
N GLU A 372 8.54 -24.05 -23.27
CA GLU A 372 9.84 -23.60 -22.76
C GLU A 372 10.30 -24.41 -21.54
N GLY A 373 9.40 -24.74 -20.62
CA GLY A 373 9.68 -25.61 -19.47
C GLY A 373 10.11 -27.00 -19.90
N ALA A 374 9.39 -27.61 -20.86
CA ALA A 374 9.75 -28.89 -21.45
C ALA A 374 11.11 -28.85 -22.17
N GLN A 375 11.41 -27.78 -22.90
CA GLN A 375 12.72 -27.58 -23.52
C GLN A 375 13.84 -27.47 -22.49
N ARG A 376 13.69 -26.63 -21.46
CA ARG A 376 14.69 -26.47 -20.39
C ARG A 376 14.93 -27.79 -19.66
N LYS A 377 13.89 -28.59 -19.42
CA LYS A 377 14.01 -29.94 -18.86
C LYS A 377 14.80 -30.85 -19.83
N CYS A 378 14.40 -30.93 -21.10
CA CYS A 378 15.09 -31.73 -22.12
C CYS A 378 16.59 -31.35 -22.26
N THR A 379 16.94 -30.05 -22.26
CA THR A 379 18.35 -29.61 -22.29
C THR A 379 19.11 -29.99 -21.02
N LYS A 380 18.47 -29.95 -19.84
CA LYS A 380 19.07 -30.42 -18.58
C LYS A 380 19.30 -31.94 -18.63
N ASP A 381 18.33 -32.69 -19.13
CA ASP A 381 18.36 -34.15 -19.25
C ASP A 381 19.37 -34.60 -20.34
N GLN A 382 19.59 -33.78 -21.38
CA GLN A 382 20.66 -33.95 -22.38
C GLN A 382 22.05 -33.79 -21.75
N ASN A 383 22.23 -32.78 -20.89
CA ASN A 383 23.50 -32.52 -20.20
C ASN A 383 23.80 -33.51 -19.06
N SER A 384 22.78 -34.13 -18.45
CA SER A 384 22.99 -35.32 -17.62
C SER A 384 23.33 -36.54 -18.49
N LYS A 385 24.31 -37.35 -18.05
CA LYS A 385 24.84 -38.51 -18.77
C LYS A 385 23.90 -39.73 -18.82
N THR A 386 22.58 -39.53 -18.79
CA THR A 386 21.58 -40.56 -19.05
C THR A 386 21.51 -40.85 -20.55
N SER A 387 22.10 -41.95 -20.99
CA SER A 387 21.98 -42.47 -22.36
C SER A 387 20.92 -43.57 -22.40
N GLY A 388 19.71 -43.26 -22.85
CA GLY A 388 18.60 -44.21 -22.90
C GLY A 388 17.44 -43.73 -23.79
N PRO A 389 16.46 -44.61 -24.06
CA PRO A 389 15.37 -44.36 -25.02
C PRO A 389 14.46 -43.16 -24.67
N GLU A 390 14.44 -42.72 -23.40
CA GLU A 390 13.69 -41.54 -22.95
C GLU A 390 14.08 -40.24 -23.65
N LYS A 391 15.31 -40.14 -24.20
CA LYS A 391 15.75 -38.96 -24.96
C LYS A 391 15.03 -38.81 -26.31
N ALA A 392 14.58 -39.90 -26.92
CA ALA A 392 13.85 -39.85 -28.18
C ALA A 392 12.42 -39.30 -27.97
N THR A 393 11.68 -39.88 -27.02
CA THR A 393 10.29 -39.50 -26.73
C THR A 393 10.16 -38.05 -26.24
N ALA A 394 11.08 -37.58 -25.41
CA ALA A 394 11.12 -36.18 -24.95
C ALA A 394 11.36 -35.18 -26.11
N THR A 395 12.15 -35.57 -27.12
CA THR A 395 12.43 -34.72 -28.28
C THR A 395 11.20 -34.59 -29.19
N GLU A 396 10.47 -35.70 -29.39
CA GLU A 396 9.22 -35.74 -30.16
C GLU A 396 8.10 -34.91 -29.51
N THR A 397 7.94 -35.00 -28.17
CA THR A 397 6.95 -34.16 -27.45
C THR A 397 7.25 -32.67 -27.59
N VAL A 398 8.52 -32.26 -27.56
CA VAL A 398 8.92 -30.86 -27.75
C VAL A 398 8.63 -30.37 -29.19
N GLN A 399 8.73 -31.24 -30.20
CA GLN A 399 8.39 -30.89 -31.58
C GLN A 399 6.87 -30.74 -31.78
N LEU A 400 6.07 -31.66 -31.25
CA LEU A 400 4.61 -31.57 -31.27
C LEU A 400 4.10 -30.29 -30.59
N LEU A 401 4.59 -29.99 -29.39
CA LEU A 401 4.24 -28.77 -28.65
C LEU A 401 4.64 -27.47 -29.40
N LYS A 402 5.74 -27.48 -30.15
CA LYS A 402 6.13 -26.37 -31.04
C LYS A 402 5.14 -26.19 -32.19
N ALA A 403 4.74 -27.27 -32.86
CA ALA A 403 3.77 -27.20 -33.96
C ALA A 403 2.40 -26.68 -33.50
N GLU A 404 1.88 -27.18 -32.37
CA GLU A 404 0.64 -26.69 -31.77
C GLU A 404 0.70 -25.18 -31.43
N LEU A 405 1.83 -24.75 -30.87
CA LEU A 405 2.07 -23.35 -30.50
C LEU A 405 2.04 -22.42 -31.72
N ASP A 406 2.64 -22.82 -32.85
CA ASP A 406 2.66 -21.98 -34.05
C ASP A 406 1.30 -21.92 -34.75
N VAL A 407 0.52 -23.02 -34.75
CA VAL A 407 -0.90 -23.00 -35.14
C VAL A 407 -1.71 -22.05 -34.24
N ALA A 408 -1.46 -22.08 -32.92
CA ALA A 408 -2.16 -21.22 -31.98
C ALA A 408 -1.79 -19.73 -32.11
N LYS A 409 -0.53 -19.41 -32.45
CA LYS A 409 -0.09 -18.04 -32.81
C LYS A 409 -0.80 -17.53 -34.07
N SER A 410 -0.89 -18.37 -35.11
CA SER A 410 -1.57 -18.01 -36.36
C SER A 410 -3.05 -17.66 -36.12
N LYS A 411 -3.78 -18.51 -35.37
CA LYS A 411 -5.18 -18.25 -34.98
C LYS A 411 -5.35 -16.95 -34.17
N LEU A 412 -4.40 -16.63 -33.28
CA LEU A 412 -4.43 -15.36 -32.53
C LEU A 412 -4.19 -14.15 -33.43
N ALA A 413 -3.30 -14.25 -34.43
CA ALA A 413 -3.07 -13.18 -35.40
C ALA A 413 -4.33 -12.92 -36.26
N GLN A 414 -5.02 -13.98 -36.70
CA GLN A 414 -6.28 -13.88 -37.43
C GLN A 414 -7.38 -13.22 -36.58
N ALA A 415 -7.62 -13.70 -35.35
CA ALA A 415 -8.62 -13.11 -34.45
C ALA A 415 -8.34 -11.61 -34.15
N LYS A 416 -7.06 -11.23 -34.04
CA LYS A 416 -6.68 -9.81 -33.93
C LYS A 416 -6.97 -9.01 -35.19
N ALA A 417 -6.87 -9.61 -36.39
CA ALA A 417 -7.23 -8.92 -37.63
C ALA A 417 -8.75 -8.69 -37.72
N GLU A 418 -9.56 -9.70 -37.41
CA GLU A 418 -11.04 -9.65 -37.46
C GLU A 418 -11.63 -8.63 -36.47
N VAL A 419 -11.14 -8.58 -35.23
CA VAL A 419 -11.57 -7.55 -34.25
C VAL A 419 -11.23 -6.13 -34.73
N ASN A 420 -10.11 -5.97 -35.44
CA ASN A 420 -9.72 -4.68 -36.00
C ASN A 420 -10.47 -4.33 -37.32
N SER A 421 -11.06 -5.29 -38.04
CA SER A 421 -11.87 -5.00 -39.24
C SER A 421 -13.31 -4.60 -38.91
N ASN A 422 -13.87 -5.11 -37.81
CA ASN A 422 -15.28 -4.86 -37.46
C ASN A 422 -15.51 -3.59 -36.63
N SER A 423 -14.44 -2.84 -36.30
CA SER A 423 -14.54 -1.52 -35.64
C SER A 423 -14.82 -0.41 -36.67
N SER A 424 -16.04 -0.39 -37.21
CA SER A 424 -16.52 0.67 -38.12
C SER A 424 -16.52 2.04 -37.43
N GLY A 425 -15.49 2.86 -37.67
CA GLY A 425 -15.45 4.25 -37.19
C GLY A 425 -14.06 4.89 -37.10
N ARG A 426 -12.97 4.12 -37.00
CA ARG A 426 -11.63 4.71 -36.83
C ARG A 426 -10.93 4.98 -38.16
N VAL A 427 -11.14 6.18 -38.70
CA VAL A 427 -10.38 6.70 -39.85
C VAL A 427 -8.89 6.68 -39.52
N ARG A 428 -8.08 5.93 -40.29
CA ARG A 428 -6.63 5.95 -40.18
C ARG A 428 -6.10 7.26 -40.78
N PRO A 429 -5.25 8.04 -40.08
CA PRO A 429 -4.52 9.13 -40.71
C PRO A 429 -3.54 8.57 -41.78
N PRO A 430 -3.21 9.33 -42.83
CA PRO A 430 -2.33 8.85 -43.89
C PRO A 430 -0.93 8.54 -43.36
N ARG A 431 -0.38 7.38 -43.72
CA ARG A 431 1.04 7.08 -43.48
C ARG A 431 1.89 7.95 -44.42
N PRO A 432 2.89 8.71 -43.92
CA PRO A 432 3.89 9.32 -44.80
C PRO A 432 4.71 8.21 -45.49
N GLY A 433 4.93 8.38 -46.80
CA GLY A 433 5.65 7.41 -47.62
C GLY A 433 7.11 7.27 -47.22
N ARG A 434 7.61 6.03 -47.24
CA ARG A 434 9.00 5.70 -46.87
C ARG A 434 9.91 5.81 -48.10
N SER A 435 10.36 7.03 -48.40
CA SER A 435 11.34 7.29 -49.46
C SER A 435 12.70 6.69 -49.09
N SER A 436 13.18 5.72 -49.86
CA SER A 436 14.53 5.17 -49.74
C SER A 436 15.52 6.06 -50.49
N VAL A 437 16.35 6.82 -49.77
CA VAL A 437 17.51 7.52 -50.34
C VAL A 437 18.77 7.02 -49.65
N SER A 438 19.66 6.43 -50.45
CA SER A 438 21.03 6.10 -50.03
C SER A 438 21.85 7.39 -50.01
N ALA A 439 22.55 7.66 -48.92
CA ALA A 439 23.47 8.79 -48.80
C ALA A 439 24.86 8.27 -48.44
N GLN A 440 25.83 8.50 -49.34
CA GLN A 440 27.25 8.24 -49.06
C GLN A 440 27.75 9.21 -47.97
N VAL A 441 28.64 8.70 -47.11
CA VAL A 441 29.37 9.50 -46.14
C VAL A 441 30.49 10.25 -46.85
N GLN A 442 30.54 11.58 -46.68
CA GLN A 442 31.75 12.38 -46.89
C GLN A 442 32.30 12.88 -45.54
N PRO A 443 33.63 13.02 -45.38
CA PRO A 443 34.24 13.47 -44.14
C PRO A 443 34.10 14.99 -43.93
N ALA A 444 34.05 15.41 -42.65
CA ALA A 444 33.86 16.80 -42.26
C ALA A 444 35.14 17.65 -42.39
N PRO A 445 35.03 18.95 -42.72
CA PRO A 445 36.13 19.91 -42.62
C PRO A 445 36.35 20.40 -41.17
N ALA A 446 37.55 20.90 -40.90
CA ALA A 446 38.05 21.32 -39.58
C ALA A 446 37.35 22.58 -39.01
N PRO A 447 37.33 22.77 -37.67
CA PRO A 447 36.69 23.93 -37.04
C PRO A 447 37.50 25.21 -37.19
N LEU A 448 36.83 26.32 -37.51
CA LEU A 448 37.39 27.67 -37.45
C LEU A 448 37.30 28.25 -36.04
N ALA A 449 38.25 29.14 -35.71
CA ALA A 449 38.41 29.74 -34.39
C ALA A 449 37.28 30.72 -34.01
N PRO A 450 36.98 30.91 -32.71
CA PRO A 450 35.92 31.82 -32.27
C PRO A 450 36.38 33.28 -32.32
N THR A 451 35.63 34.11 -33.06
CA THR A 451 35.76 35.57 -33.01
C THR A 451 35.19 36.10 -31.69
N ALA A 452 35.99 36.88 -30.95
CA ALA A 452 35.55 37.52 -29.71
C ALA A 452 34.47 38.58 -29.99
N LEU A 453 33.36 38.50 -29.27
CA LEU A 453 32.26 39.48 -29.30
C LEU A 453 32.13 40.14 -27.93
N ALA A 454 32.02 41.47 -27.93
CA ALA A 454 32.16 42.29 -26.73
C ALA A 454 31.00 42.12 -25.73
N THR A 455 31.33 42.14 -24.44
CA THR A 455 30.38 42.11 -23.33
C THR A 455 29.70 43.47 -23.12
N PRO A 456 28.36 43.54 -23.04
CA PRO A 456 27.66 44.69 -22.48
C PRO A 456 27.72 44.70 -20.94
N PRO A 457 27.56 45.86 -20.29
CA PRO A 457 27.78 46.01 -18.85
C PRO A 457 26.65 45.44 -17.98
N THR A 458 27.06 44.84 -16.86
CA THR A 458 26.20 44.25 -15.82
C THR A 458 25.48 45.34 -14.99
N PRO A 459 24.14 45.33 -14.86
CA PRO A 459 23.44 46.12 -13.85
C PRO A 459 23.56 45.46 -12.46
N PRO A 460 23.53 46.23 -11.35
CA PRO A 460 23.77 45.70 -10.01
C PRO A 460 22.61 44.83 -9.49
N LEU A 461 22.98 43.84 -8.68
CA LEU A 461 22.08 42.91 -7.99
C LEU A 461 21.10 43.65 -7.06
N SER A 462 19.81 43.64 -7.42
CA SER A 462 18.73 43.86 -6.46
C SER A 462 18.45 42.56 -5.70
N THR A 463 18.21 42.67 -4.40
CA THR A 463 17.96 41.53 -3.51
C THR A 463 16.62 40.86 -3.84
N SER A 464 16.60 39.52 -3.88
CA SER A 464 15.39 38.75 -4.11
C SER A 464 14.38 38.96 -2.96
N ALA A 465 13.21 39.49 -3.31
CA ALA A 465 12.10 39.57 -2.39
C ALA A 465 11.61 38.17 -2.00
N VAL A 466 11.36 37.97 -0.70
CA VAL A 466 10.53 36.86 -0.22
C VAL A 466 9.10 37.16 -0.65
N LEU A 467 8.61 36.46 -1.68
CA LEU A 467 7.19 36.51 -2.02
C LEU A 467 6.41 35.68 -1.00
N ALA A 468 5.82 36.39 -0.06
CA ALA A 468 4.95 35.83 0.97
C ALA A 468 3.73 35.14 0.35
N ALA A 469 3.31 34.03 0.95
CA ALA A 469 2.01 33.45 0.67
C ALA A 469 0.92 34.44 1.12
N ALA A 470 0.00 34.79 0.21
CA ALA A 470 -1.17 35.57 0.57
C ALA A 470 -2.11 34.72 1.45
N PRO A 471 -2.57 35.23 2.62
CA PRO A 471 -3.53 34.50 3.44
C PRO A 471 -4.92 34.53 2.80
N VAL A 472 -5.52 33.35 2.65
CA VAL A 472 -6.94 33.23 2.29
C VAL A 472 -7.77 33.64 3.50
N SER A 473 -8.46 34.77 3.40
CA SER A 473 -9.33 35.28 4.47
C SER A 473 -10.61 34.46 4.55
N ALA A 474 -10.83 33.80 5.69
CA ALA A 474 -12.14 33.30 6.09
C ALA A 474 -12.81 34.31 7.05
N PRO A 475 -14.14 34.52 6.98
CA PRO A 475 -14.82 35.51 7.81
C PRO A 475 -14.94 35.02 9.26
N VAL A 476 -14.41 35.81 10.20
CA VAL A 476 -14.63 35.61 11.64
C VAL A 476 -15.81 36.48 12.07
N MET A 477 -16.87 35.84 12.57
CA MET A 477 -17.89 36.53 13.37
C MET A 477 -17.31 36.84 14.74
N ALA A 478 -17.51 38.06 15.21
CA ALA A 478 -16.92 38.55 16.45
C ALA A 478 -17.75 38.16 17.68
N GLU A 479 -17.04 37.84 18.77
CA GLU A 479 -17.48 38.16 20.14
C GLU A 479 -16.22 38.54 20.95
N ARG A 480 -16.40 39.38 21.97
CA ARG A 480 -15.34 40.03 22.76
C ARG A 480 -15.31 39.51 24.20
N ASP A 481 -14.41 40.12 24.98
CA ASP A 481 -14.30 40.11 26.44
C ASP A 481 -13.53 38.89 27.00
N ASP A 482 -12.56 39.01 27.93
CA ASP A 482 -11.97 40.22 28.55
C ASP A 482 -10.51 39.97 29.03
N ALA A 483 -9.89 40.98 29.65
CA ALA A 483 -8.45 41.12 29.95
C ALA A 483 -7.80 40.13 30.94
N GLY A 484 -6.46 40.01 30.90
CA GLY A 484 -5.65 39.20 31.84
C GLY A 484 -4.12 39.30 31.72
N ASP A 485 -3.53 40.36 32.29
CA ASP A 485 -2.08 40.67 32.37
C ASP A 485 -1.47 40.10 33.71
N VAL A 486 -0.15 39.95 33.99
CA VAL A 486 1.07 40.47 33.34
C VAL A 486 2.18 39.42 33.00
N PRO A 487 3.33 39.22 33.71
CA PRO A 487 4.61 39.26 33.00
C PRO A 487 5.45 37.97 32.97
N ALA A 488 6.39 37.95 32.01
CA ALA A 488 7.53 37.04 31.97
C ALA A 488 8.65 37.44 32.97
N ASP A 489 9.41 36.46 33.45
CA ASP A 489 10.82 36.67 33.84
C ASP A 489 11.73 35.55 33.33
N THR A 490 12.95 35.97 33.08
CA THR A 490 14.13 35.25 32.63
C THR A 490 14.63 34.20 33.63
N ARG A 491 15.32 33.15 33.15
CA ARG A 491 16.76 32.97 33.46
C ARG A 491 17.46 31.85 32.71
N ARG A 492 18.58 32.26 32.12
CA ARG A 492 19.66 31.47 31.53
C ARG A 492 20.51 30.82 32.63
N SER A 493 20.80 29.52 32.54
CA SER A 493 21.98 28.93 33.20
C SER A 493 22.46 27.62 32.60
N ALA A 494 23.77 27.55 32.36
CA ALA A 494 24.45 26.38 31.81
C ALA A 494 24.98 25.45 32.92
N ARG A 495 25.02 24.14 32.66
CA ARG A 495 25.87 23.17 33.36
C ARG A 495 26.47 22.25 32.29
N LYS A 496 27.74 22.46 31.90
CA LYS A 496 28.98 22.00 32.56
C LYS A 496 29.08 20.47 32.59
N ARG A 497 29.81 19.91 31.60
CA ARG A 497 30.24 18.51 31.55
C ARG A 497 31.10 18.19 32.79
N VAL A 498 30.87 17.03 33.40
CA VAL A 498 31.81 16.35 34.31
C VAL A 498 32.02 14.93 33.79
N ARG A 499 33.26 14.45 33.83
CA ARG A 499 33.69 13.17 33.28
C ARG A 499 34.41 12.37 34.37
N ALA A 500 33.78 11.29 34.82
CA ALA A 500 34.32 10.21 35.64
C ALA A 500 33.40 9.00 35.44
N GLY A 501 33.82 7.74 35.55
CA GLY A 501 35.15 7.24 35.91
C GLY A 501 35.04 6.03 36.82
N SER A 502 34.89 4.83 36.22
CA SER A 502 35.09 3.48 36.82
C SER A 502 34.34 3.10 38.11
N SER A 503 33.53 2.03 38.04
CA SER A 503 33.88 0.78 38.73
C SER A 503 33.10 -0.41 38.15
N VAL A 504 33.65 -1.62 38.27
CA VAL A 504 32.99 -2.88 37.93
C VAL A 504 32.49 -3.51 39.23
N ALA A 505 31.20 -3.82 39.32
CA ALA A 505 30.62 -4.58 40.41
C ALA A 505 29.63 -5.62 39.85
N SER A 506 29.76 -6.86 40.32
CA SER A 506 28.90 -7.97 39.90
C SER A 506 27.48 -7.79 40.43
N ALA A 507 26.48 -7.90 39.55
CA ALA A 507 25.07 -7.80 39.90
C ALA A 507 24.33 -9.09 39.53
N LEU A 508 23.57 -9.61 40.49
CA LEU A 508 22.66 -10.75 40.32
C LEU A 508 21.59 -10.45 39.25
N PRO A 509 20.99 -11.48 38.62
CA PRO A 509 20.04 -11.29 37.52
C PRO A 509 18.79 -10.51 37.98
N SER A 510 18.73 -9.26 37.56
CA SER A 510 17.56 -8.39 37.71
C SER A 510 16.36 -9.02 37.00
N THR A 511 15.31 -9.33 37.76
CA THR A 511 13.99 -9.65 37.21
C THR A 511 13.52 -8.45 36.39
N LYS A 512 13.39 -8.65 35.07
CA LYS A 512 12.98 -7.58 34.15
C LYS A 512 11.59 -7.11 34.55
N ARG A 513 11.50 -5.92 35.16
CA ARG A 513 10.22 -5.20 35.31
C ARG A 513 9.59 -5.07 33.92
N THR A 514 8.44 -5.71 33.72
CA THR A 514 7.54 -5.40 32.62
C THR A 514 7.17 -3.92 32.71
N LYS A 515 7.08 -3.23 31.57
CA LYS A 515 6.47 -1.90 31.57
C LYS A 515 4.99 -2.07 31.94
N PRO A 516 4.43 -1.21 32.82
CA PRO A 516 3.00 -1.25 33.07
C PRO A 516 2.23 -0.98 31.77
N PRO A 517 1.04 -1.57 31.60
CA PRO A 517 0.16 -1.24 30.49
C PRO A 517 -0.21 0.25 30.55
N VAL A 518 -0.41 0.85 29.38
CA VAL A 518 -0.94 2.21 29.28
C VAL A 518 -2.43 2.16 29.63
N ASP A 519 -2.91 3.12 30.43
CA ASP A 519 -4.34 3.25 30.72
C ASP A 519 -5.14 3.40 29.41
N PRO A 520 -6.06 2.48 29.08
CA PRO A 520 -6.84 2.55 27.85
C PRO A 520 -7.80 3.75 27.83
N LEU A 521 -8.05 4.37 29.00
CA LEU A 521 -8.88 5.57 29.17
C LEU A 521 -8.04 6.85 29.32
N ALA A 522 -6.71 6.78 29.16
CA ALA A 522 -5.84 7.94 29.24
C ALA A 522 -6.28 9.02 28.24
N GLY A 523 -6.54 10.22 28.76
CA GLY A 523 -6.99 11.36 27.98
C GLY A 523 -8.47 11.37 27.60
N TRP A 524 -9.25 10.31 27.90
CA TRP A 524 -10.68 10.29 27.63
C TRP A 524 -11.39 11.36 28.45
N LEU A 525 -12.20 12.19 27.77
CA LEU A 525 -13.15 13.11 28.39
C LEU A 525 -14.58 12.74 28.00
N MET A 526 -15.40 12.42 29.00
CA MET A 526 -16.78 11.94 28.84
C MET A 526 -17.76 12.82 29.61
N LYS A 527 -18.88 13.17 28.98
CA LYS A 527 -19.91 13.97 29.64
C LYS A 527 -20.70 13.11 30.62
N ASP A 528 -20.79 13.57 31.86
CA ASP A 528 -21.63 12.99 32.90
C ASP A 528 -23.12 13.09 32.47
N PRO A 529 -23.89 11.98 32.42
CA PRO A 529 -25.30 12.01 32.03
C PRO A 529 -26.20 12.70 33.06
N ASP A 530 -25.84 12.69 34.34
CA ASP A 530 -26.65 13.27 35.42
C ASP A 530 -26.36 14.77 35.61
N THR A 531 -25.07 15.16 35.58
CA THR A 531 -24.64 16.54 35.90
C THR A 531 -24.29 17.37 34.67
N GLY A 532 -23.99 16.73 33.54
CA GLY A 532 -23.49 17.40 32.33
C GLY A 532 -22.02 17.86 32.40
N GLU A 533 -21.30 17.56 33.49
CA GLU A 533 -19.87 17.86 33.66
C GLU A 533 -18.99 17.01 32.71
N GLN A 534 -17.75 17.43 32.43
CA GLN A 534 -16.77 16.54 31.79
C GLN A 534 -15.95 15.80 32.85
N LEU A 535 -16.07 14.47 32.86
CA LEU A 535 -15.25 13.57 33.66
C LEU A 535 -14.12 13.00 32.82
N THR A 536 -13.00 12.64 33.47
CA THR A 536 -12.02 11.74 32.84
C THR A 536 -12.66 10.37 32.60
N GLY A 537 -12.15 9.61 31.62
CA GLY A 537 -12.65 8.26 31.33
C GLY A 537 -12.66 7.38 32.58
N GLU A 538 -11.55 7.36 33.33
CA GLU A 538 -11.45 6.61 34.60
C GLU A 538 -12.56 7.02 35.61
N ALA A 539 -12.78 8.33 35.82
CA ALA A 539 -13.82 8.81 36.73
C ALA A 539 -15.23 8.47 36.22
N TRP A 540 -15.45 8.51 34.91
CA TRP A 540 -16.73 8.16 34.28
C TRP A 540 -17.03 6.66 34.43
N VAL A 541 -16.06 5.77 34.16
CA VAL A 541 -16.26 4.31 34.31
C VAL A 541 -16.44 3.92 35.77
N LYS A 542 -15.73 4.57 36.70
CA LYS A 542 -15.91 4.36 38.13
C LYS A 542 -17.31 4.75 38.61
N ARG A 543 -17.95 5.73 37.97
CA ARG A 543 -19.29 6.23 38.31
C ARG A 543 -20.41 5.46 37.58
N TYR A 544 -20.19 5.06 36.32
CA TYR A 544 -21.17 4.43 35.44
C TYR A 544 -20.67 3.10 34.84
N PRO A 545 -20.24 2.11 35.64
CA PRO A 545 -19.57 0.90 35.13
C PRO A 545 -20.47 0.06 34.22
N GLU A 546 -21.76 -0.07 34.55
CA GLU A 546 -22.72 -0.83 33.73
C GLU A 546 -23.04 -0.12 32.40
N GLU A 547 -23.18 1.22 32.41
CA GLU A 547 -23.37 1.96 31.15
C GLU A 547 -22.10 1.89 30.29
N PHE A 548 -20.91 1.96 30.90
CA PHE A 548 -19.66 1.77 30.16
C PHE A 548 -19.56 0.38 29.54
N ALA A 549 -19.85 -0.67 30.31
CA ALA A 549 -19.90 -2.05 29.82
C ALA A 549 -20.90 -2.23 28.67
N LYS A 550 -22.06 -1.58 28.73
CA LYS A 550 -23.10 -1.64 27.70
C LYS A 550 -22.74 -0.85 26.44
N ARG A 551 -22.11 0.31 26.60
CA ARG A 551 -21.86 1.29 25.52
C ARG A 551 -20.50 1.12 24.85
N TYR A 552 -19.52 0.63 25.60
CA TYR A 552 -18.14 0.39 25.18
C TYR A 552 -17.65 -1.00 25.68
N PRO A 553 -18.34 -2.11 25.33
CA PRO A 553 -18.08 -3.45 25.90
C PRO A 553 -16.63 -3.92 25.73
N ARG A 554 -15.95 -3.45 24.69
CA ARG A 554 -14.55 -3.78 24.40
C ARG A 554 -13.55 -2.98 25.21
N ASP A 555 -13.78 -1.68 25.36
CA ASP A 555 -12.92 -0.80 26.16
C ASP A 555 -13.09 -1.08 27.65
N HIS A 556 -14.31 -1.45 28.07
CA HIS A 556 -14.58 -1.97 29.42
C HIS A 556 -13.71 -3.19 29.73
N ARG A 557 -13.60 -4.15 28.80
CA ARG A 557 -12.72 -5.32 28.98
C ARG A 557 -11.25 -4.91 29.16
N HIS A 558 -10.72 -4.07 28.27
CA HIS A 558 -9.32 -3.63 28.39
C HIS A 558 -9.07 -2.82 29.67
N TYR A 559 -10.05 -2.03 30.13
CA TYR A 559 -9.95 -1.28 31.39
C TYR A 559 -9.95 -2.20 32.62
N LEU A 560 -10.74 -3.28 32.61
CA LEU A 560 -10.67 -4.32 33.65
C LEU A 560 -9.31 -5.03 33.66
N GLU A 561 -8.77 -5.37 32.48
CA GLU A 561 -7.43 -5.97 32.35
C GLU A 561 -6.32 -5.00 32.85
N TYR A 562 -6.46 -3.69 32.60
CA TYR A 562 -5.58 -2.64 33.14
C TYR A 562 -5.66 -2.50 34.67
N ILE A 563 -6.88 -2.46 35.24
CA ILE A 563 -7.08 -2.46 36.70
C ILE A 563 -6.48 -3.71 37.33
N GLN A 564 -6.71 -4.88 36.74
CA GLN A 564 -6.22 -6.15 37.26
C GLN A 564 -4.69 -6.17 37.33
N PHE A 565 -4.00 -5.65 36.32
CA PHE A 565 -2.54 -5.52 36.32
C PHE A 565 -2.03 -4.56 37.40
N ASN A 566 -2.68 -3.41 37.61
CA ASN A 566 -2.21 -2.43 38.60
C ASN A 566 -2.50 -2.83 40.06
N ASN A 567 -3.42 -3.76 40.26
CA ASN A 567 -3.76 -4.32 41.57
C ASN A 567 -2.95 -5.58 41.93
N SER A 568 -2.10 -6.08 41.03
CA SER A 568 -1.23 -7.26 41.21
C SER A 568 0.24 -6.90 41.36
#